data_AF-K0C7W1-F1
#
_entry.id   AF-K0C7W1-F1
#
_cell.length_a   1.000
_cell.length_b   1.000
_cell.length_c   1.000
_cell.angle_alpha   90.00
_cell.angle_beta   90.00
_cell.angle_gamma   90.00
#
_symmetry.space_group_name_H-M   'P 1'
#
loop_
_entity.id
_entity.type
_entity.pdbx_description
1 polymer ?
#
loop_
_entity_poly.entity_id
_entity_poly.type
_entity_poly.pdbx_seq_one_letter_code
_entity_poly.pdbx_strand_id
1 'polypeptide(L)'
;MEDFGWANRAEYQGISYLMCVAGNSEEDSGRLNYGEWHVMLERDRTLMQKILGKNKTTAQDPIVGKVMDVLQAAEFVDVEVEL
;
A
#
# COMPACT_ATOMS: atom_id res chain seq x y z
N MET A 1 -4.72 -7.63 13.24
CA MET A 1 -4.65 -6.88 11.99
C MET A 1 -6.06 -6.88 11.40
N GLU A 2 -6.98 -6.07 11.96
CA GLU A 2 -8.43 -6.25 11.79
C GLU A 2 -9.18 -5.04 11.19
N ASP A 3 -8.52 -3.90 10.91
CA ASP A 3 -9.22 -2.65 10.50
C ASP A 3 -8.97 -2.20 9.05
N PHE A 4 -8.67 -3.12 8.14
CA PHE A 4 -8.65 -2.82 6.69
C PHE A 4 -10.06 -2.95 6.12
N GLY A 5 -10.97 -2.07 6.53
CA GLY A 5 -12.40 -2.17 6.21
C GLY A 5 -12.77 -1.89 4.74
N TRP A 6 -11.86 -1.28 3.96
CA TRP A 6 -12.13 -0.84 2.59
C TRP A 6 -10.87 -0.93 1.72
N ALA A 7 -10.99 -1.55 0.53
CA ALA A 7 -9.91 -1.62 -0.44
C ALA A 7 -10.33 -0.91 -1.74
N ASN A 8 -9.41 -0.15 -2.31
CA ASN A 8 -9.56 0.49 -3.61
C ASN A 8 -8.87 -0.37 -4.68
N ARG A 9 -9.41 -0.33 -5.90
CA ARG A 9 -8.71 -0.89 -7.06
C ARG A 9 -7.85 0.18 -7.71
N ALA A 10 -6.59 -0.13 -7.95
CA ALA A 10 -5.66 0.72 -8.68
C ALA A 10 -5.12 -0.06 -9.88
N GLU A 11 -5.08 0.56 -11.05
CA GLU A 11 -4.38 0.04 -12.22
C GLU A 11 -3.13 0.87 -12.48
N TYR A 12 -1.98 0.20 -12.58
CA TYR A 12 -0.72 0.87 -12.86
C TYR A 12 0.16 0.00 -13.76
N GLN A 13 0.60 0.57 -14.89
CA GLN A 13 1.40 -0.11 -15.92
C GLN A 13 0.78 -1.45 -16.38
N GLY A 14 -0.54 -1.50 -16.52
CA GLY A 14 -1.27 -2.69 -16.98
C GLY A 14 -1.42 -3.80 -15.94
N ILE A 15 -1.07 -3.55 -14.68
CA ILE A 15 -1.29 -4.46 -13.57
C ILE A 15 -2.33 -3.86 -12.62
N SER A 16 -3.32 -4.67 -12.25
CA SER A 16 -4.35 -4.30 -11.29
C SER A 16 -3.93 -4.69 -9.88
N TYR A 17 -4.22 -3.80 -8.93
CA TYR A 17 -3.89 -3.94 -7.52
C TYR A 17 -5.12 -3.65 -6.67
N LEU A 18 -5.24 -4.38 -5.56
CA LEU A 18 -6.03 -3.99 -4.42
C LEU A 18 -5.12 -3.19 -3.48
N MET A 19 -5.53 -1.97 -3.18
CA MET A 19 -4.82 -1.04 -2.32
C MET A 19 -5.68 -0.75 -1.09
N CYS A 20 -5.08 -0.87 0.08
CA CYS A 20 -5.71 -0.50 1.33
C CYS A 20 -4.81 0.45 2.09
N VAL A 21 -5.40 1.45 2.74
CA VAL A 21 -4.70 2.39 3.61
C VAL A 21 -5.33 2.31 4.97
N ALA A 22 -4.52 2.07 6.00
CA ALA A 22 -4.92 2.18 7.38
C ALA A 22 -3.80 2.83 8.18
N GLY A 23 -4.11 3.28 9.39
CA GLY A 23 -3.12 3.89 10.26
C GLY A 23 -3.69 4.16 11.64
N ASN A 24 -2.79 4.45 12.55
CA ASN A 24 -3.11 4.93 13.89
C ASN A 24 -2.65 6.38 13.98
N SER A 25 -3.61 7.31 13.99
CA SER A 25 -3.29 8.72 14.20
C SER A 25 -2.90 8.97 15.65
N GLU A 26 -1.80 9.68 15.86
CA GLU A 26 -1.46 10.28 17.14
C GLU A 26 -2.02 11.71 17.17
N GLU A 27 -2.84 12.02 18.17
CA GLU A 27 -3.44 13.35 18.30
C GLU A 27 -2.38 14.39 18.68
N ASP A 28 -1.83 15.07 17.68
CA ASP A 28 -1.00 16.26 17.83
C ASP A 28 -1.65 17.45 17.12
N SER A 29 -2.13 18.41 17.92
CA SER A 29 -2.78 19.64 17.44
C SER A 29 -1.92 20.50 16.50
N GLY A 30 -0.60 20.31 16.50
CA GLY A 30 0.33 21.02 15.60
C GLY A 30 0.72 20.24 14.35
N ARG A 31 0.36 18.95 14.24
CA ARG A 31 0.85 18.06 13.18
C ARG A 31 -0.31 17.22 12.62
N LEU A 32 -0.91 17.74 11.55
CA LEU A 32 -2.00 17.06 10.83
C LEU A 32 -1.51 15.68 10.32
N ASN A 33 -2.30 14.63 10.52
CA ASN A 33 -1.99 13.24 10.11
C ASN A 33 -0.75 12.63 10.78
N TYR A 34 -0.30 13.16 11.91
CA TYR A 34 0.78 12.55 12.67
C TYR A 34 0.37 11.17 13.20
N GLY A 35 1.31 10.23 13.23
CA GLY A 35 1.08 8.83 13.59
C GLY A 35 1.66 7.85 12.57
N GLU A 36 1.23 6.60 12.66
CA GLU A 36 1.71 5.50 11.83
C GLU A 36 0.68 5.16 10.75
N TRP A 37 1.14 4.98 9.51
CA TRP A 37 0.28 4.69 8.37
C TRP A 37 0.86 3.56 7.53
N HIS A 38 0.01 2.64 7.13
CA HIS A 38 0.35 1.50 6.28
C HIS A 38 -0.42 1.56 4.97
N VAL A 39 0.29 1.38 3.87
CA VAL A 39 -0.30 1.17 2.54
C VAL A 39 -0.07 -0.28 2.14
N MET A 40 -1.13 -1.07 2.13
CA MET A 40 -1.09 -2.47 1.68
C MET A 40 -1.38 -2.55 0.19
N LEU A 41 -0.56 -3.32 -0.53
CA LEU A 41 -0.68 -3.54 -1.97
C LEU A 41 -0.73 -5.03 -2.27
N GLU A 42 -1.86 -5.50 -2.79
CA GLU A 42 -2.00 -6.87 -3.31
C GLU A 42 -2.25 -6.83 -4.81
N ARG A 43 -1.44 -7.52 -5.61
CA ARG A 43 -1.77 -7.75 -7.02
C ARG A 43 -3.09 -8.50 -7.15
N ASP A 44 -3.98 -7.98 -7.99
CA ASP A 44 -5.14 -8.74 -8.41
C ASP A 44 -4.68 -9.93 -9.26
N ARG A 45 -4.96 -11.13 -8.76
CA ARG A 45 -4.49 -12.38 -9.33
C ARG A 45 -5.68 -13.26 -9.66
N THR A 46 -5.62 -13.90 -10.81
CA THR A 46 -6.61 -14.93 -11.16
C THR A 46 -6.53 -16.09 -10.17
N LEU A 47 -7.65 -16.82 -10.02
CA LEU A 47 -7.70 -18.00 -9.15
C LEU A 47 -6.57 -18.99 -9.44
N MET A 48 -6.27 -19.22 -10.72
CA MET A 48 -5.17 -20.11 -11.13
C MET A 48 -3.79 -19.58 -10.74
N GLN A 49 -3.55 -18.27 -10.85
CA GLN A 49 -2.29 -17.67 -10.40
C GLN A 49 -2.12 -17.79 -8.89
N LYS A 50 -3.21 -17.64 -8.12
CA LYS A 50 -3.21 -17.86 -6.67
C LYS A 50 -2.86 -19.30 -6.31
N ILE A 51 -3.54 -20.28 -6.93
CA ILE A 51 -3.30 -21.72 -6.70
C ILE A 51 -1.86 -22.12 -7.06
N LEU A 52 -1.33 -21.62 -8.19
CA LEU A 52 0.01 -21.95 -8.66
C LEU A 52 1.13 -21.09 -8.02
N GLY A 53 0.79 -20.17 -7.11
CA GLY A 53 1.75 -19.29 -6.47
C GLY A 53 2.45 -18.30 -7.41
N LYS A 54 1.87 -18.01 -8.58
CA LYS A 54 2.45 -17.12 -9.61
C LYS A 54 2.05 -15.66 -9.38
N ASN A 55 2.84 -14.75 -9.96
CA ASN A 55 2.57 -13.31 -10.02
C ASN A 55 2.27 -12.66 -8.67
N LYS A 56 2.90 -13.14 -7.59
CA LYS A 56 2.83 -12.49 -6.27
C LYS A 56 3.32 -11.03 -6.37
N THR A 57 2.80 -10.17 -5.52
CA THR A 57 3.37 -8.84 -5.30
C THR A 57 4.81 -8.98 -4.84
N THR A 58 5.69 -8.10 -5.30
CA THR A 58 7.08 -7.98 -4.81
C THR A 58 7.42 -6.52 -4.56
N ALA A 59 8.48 -6.25 -3.81
CA ALA A 59 8.94 -4.88 -3.55
C ALA A 59 9.40 -4.14 -4.82
N GLN A 60 9.64 -4.88 -5.91
CA GLN A 60 10.05 -4.32 -7.20
C GLN A 60 8.86 -3.96 -8.09
N ASP A 61 7.63 -4.18 -7.63
CA ASP A 61 6.45 -3.80 -8.40
C ASP A 61 6.41 -2.28 -8.62
N PRO A 62 6.14 -1.80 -9.85
CA PRO A 62 6.19 -0.37 -10.16
C PRO A 62 5.29 0.50 -9.28
N ILE A 63 4.17 -0.05 -8.82
CA ILE A 63 3.24 0.67 -7.94
C ILE A 63 3.85 0.95 -6.56
N VAL A 64 4.79 0.12 -6.08
CA VAL A 64 5.49 0.33 -4.80
C VAL A 64 6.30 1.63 -4.88
N GLY A 65 7.11 1.79 -5.92
CA GLY A 65 7.85 3.03 -6.17
C GLY A 65 6.91 4.24 -6.29
N LYS A 66 5.77 4.08 -6.99
CA LYS A 66 4.79 5.16 -7.12
C LYS A 66 4.18 5.58 -5.77
N VAL A 67 3.91 4.62 -4.88
CA VAL A 67 3.40 4.91 -3.53
C VAL A 67 4.48 5.60 -2.71
N MET A 68 5.74 5.14 -2.77
CA MET A 68 6.85 5.81 -2.09
C MET A 68 7.01 7.27 -2.52
N ASP A 69 6.94 7.56 -3.82
CA ASP A 69 7.01 8.93 -4.33
C ASP A 69 5.90 9.82 -3.75
N VAL A 70 4.68 9.27 -3.62
CA VAL A 70 3.53 9.99 -3.06
C VAL A 70 3.72 10.25 -1.56
N LEU A 71 4.19 9.26 -0.80
CA LEU A 71 4.44 9.41 0.64
C LEU A 71 5.56 10.42 0.91
N GLN A 72 6.65 10.37 0.13
CA GLN A 72 7.74 11.35 0.24
C GLN A 72 7.27 12.77 -0.12
N ALA A 73 6.47 12.92 -1.17
CA ALA A 73 5.88 14.21 -1.54
C ALA A 73 4.91 14.75 -0.47
N ALA A 74 4.34 13.88 0.36
CA ALA A 74 3.52 14.21 1.52
C ALA A 74 4.33 14.37 2.81
N GLU A 75 5.66 14.47 2.72
CA GLU A 75 6.58 14.73 3.83
C GLU A 75 6.61 13.64 4.92
N PHE A 76 6.25 12.40 4.57
CA PHE A 76 6.50 11.25 5.44
C PHE A 76 8.01 10.99 5.53
N VAL A 77 8.51 10.90 6.77
CA VAL A 77 9.97 10.88 7.05
C VAL A 77 10.54 9.48 7.22
N ASP A 78 9.74 8.52 7.68
CA ASP A 78 10.15 7.14 7.99
C ASP A 78 9.33 6.14 7.15
N VAL A 79 9.65 6.03 5.86
CA VAL A 79 8.92 5.16 4.91
C VAL A 79 9.72 3.89 4.63
N GLU A 80 9.16 2.74 5.00
CA GLU A 80 9.74 1.41 4.78
C GLU A 80 8.82 0.51 3.94
N VAL A 81 9.40 -0.48 3.26
CA VAL A 81 8.66 -1.47 2.47
C VAL A 81 8.82 -2.85 3.12
N GLU A 82 7.71 -3.45 3.54
CA GLU A 82 7.64 -4.78 4.13
C GLU A 82 7.01 -5.79 3.15
N LEU A 83 7.43 -7.07 3.21
CA LEU A 83 7.01 -8.15 2.30
C LEU A 83 6.44 -9.37 3.03
#